data_AF-A0A6J8AYS4-F1
#
_entry.id   AF-A0A6J8AYS4-F1
#
_cell.length_a   1.000
_cell.length_b   1.000
_cell.length_c   1.000
_cell.angle_alpha   90.00
_cell.angle_beta   90.00
_cell.angle_gamma   90.00
#
_symmetry.space_group_name_H-M   'P 1'
#
loop_
_entity.id
_entity.type
_entity.pdbx_description
1 polymer ?
#
loop_
_entity_poly.entity_id
_entity_poly.type
_entity_poly.pdbx_seq_one_letter_code
_entity_poly.pdbx_strand_id
1 'polypeptide(L)'
;MNPVTGTSMSDLYQRTLDKRSFLEKNGYKYICIRECEFDKEVGSDTDLNKYVKSRTLHYPLEPREAFYGGRTEAFTMYKEATKEESIHYYDVTSLYPFINKAGKIPLGHPMIITENFKSIDEYEGLVKCKIIPPRNLYLPVLPARLRGKLMFGLCRTCMEDGVTENCCHDVDGKTLTGTWVSDETKKVVQKGYKIAEIYEVWHFENVSQYDPLIRQGDPAVYFDILTSDRQEVQDVSFVTDDMVRINWINQSQFIEETGRTNVVIAAYTTTQARLELYSYLENLGERALYCDTDSIIFSSKPGDWMPDTGDYLGDLTDETPNNTIECFITGGPKNYVYKLKNPDKDGNLTCCKIRGITLNYKNSLELNFETMKDVVEGKTKKITVTDDNKMCFEVKTTNIITRVEDKTYKIVFDKRVLKNDFKTTPYGM
;
A
#
# COMPACT_ATOMS: atom_id res chain seq x y z
N MET A 1 3.21 33.32 -16.02
CA MET A 1 2.00 32.49 -15.81
C MET A 1 2.28 31.52 -14.68
N ASN A 2 1.27 31.16 -13.90
CA ASN A 2 1.38 30.13 -12.87
C ASN A 2 1.44 28.76 -13.55
N PRO A 3 2.46 27.93 -13.26
CA PRO A 3 2.67 26.64 -13.94
C PRO A 3 1.62 25.57 -13.58
N VAL A 4 0.84 25.76 -12.53
CA VAL A 4 -0.20 24.83 -12.06
C VAL A 4 -1.58 25.18 -12.65
N THR A 5 -1.89 26.48 -12.75
CA THR A 5 -3.23 26.96 -13.12
C THR A 5 -3.29 27.61 -14.50
N GLY A 6 -2.16 27.85 -15.15
CA GLY A 6 -2.09 28.53 -16.45
C GLY A 6 -2.46 30.02 -16.43
N THR A 7 -2.90 30.57 -15.29
CA THR A 7 -3.32 31.96 -15.17
C THR A 7 -2.14 32.92 -15.07
N SER A 8 -2.33 34.19 -15.43
CA SER A 8 -1.29 35.20 -15.21
C SER A 8 -1.08 35.45 -13.71
N MET A 9 0.11 35.89 -13.32
CA MET A 9 0.36 36.27 -11.92
C MET A 9 -0.46 37.49 -11.51
N SER A 10 -0.82 38.34 -12.48
CA SER A 10 -1.71 39.50 -12.26
C SER A 10 -3.12 39.05 -11.87
N ASP A 11 -3.66 38.02 -12.52
CA ASP A 11 -5.01 37.53 -12.22
C ASP A 11 -5.09 36.88 -10.84
N LEU A 12 -4.04 36.15 -10.44
CA LEU A 12 -3.94 35.58 -9.09
C LEU A 12 -3.84 36.66 -8.01
N TYR A 13 -3.09 37.72 -8.30
CA TYR A 13 -3.01 38.87 -7.40
C TYR A 13 -4.37 39.57 -7.27
N GLN A 14 -5.07 39.77 -8.38
CA GLN A 14 -6.40 40.37 -8.38
C GLN A 14 -7.40 39.52 -7.57
N ARG A 15 -7.42 38.20 -7.77
CA ARG A 15 -8.25 37.29 -6.94
C ARG A 15 -7.94 37.38 -5.45
N THR A 16 -6.68 37.60 -5.08
CA THR A 16 -6.28 37.80 -3.68
C THR A 16 -6.86 39.10 -3.12
N LEU A 17 -6.84 40.19 -3.91
CA LEU A 17 -7.45 41.46 -3.55
C LEU A 17 -8.97 41.35 -3.44
N ASP A 18 -9.62 40.63 -4.34
CA ASP A 18 -11.07 40.41 -4.32
C ASP A 18 -11.48 39.65 -3.06
N LYS A 19 -10.73 38.58 -2.71
CA LYS A 19 -10.94 37.81 -1.47
C LYS A 19 -10.72 38.67 -0.23
N ARG A 20 -9.70 39.53 -0.22
CA ARG A 20 -9.47 40.51 0.86
C ARG A 20 -10.68 41.43 1.01
N SER A 21 -11.14 42.05 -0.07
CA SER A 21 -12.27 42.98 -0.05
C SER A 21 -13.54 42.29 0.45
N PHE A 22 -13.77 41.04 0.04
CA PHE A 22 -14.88 40.24 0.53
C PHE A 22 -14.82 40.02 2.05
N LEU A 23 -13.66 39.65 2.60
CA LEU A 23 -13.49 39.43 4.04
C LEU A 23 -13.69 40.73 4.84
N GLU A 24 -13.09 41.83 4.40
CA GLU A 24 -13.23 43.14 5.05
C GLU A 24 -14.70 43.63 5.01
N LYS A 25 -15.41 43.45 3.88
CA LYS A 25 -16.84 43.79 3.76
C LYS A 25 -17.74 43.01 4.71
N ASN A 26 -17.37 41.78 5.03
CA ASN A 26 -18.10 40.95 6.01
C ASN A 26 -17.68 41.22 7.46
N GLY A 27 -16.92 42.30 7.72
CA GLY A 27 -16.55 42.74 9.07
C GLY A 27 -15.35 42.01 9.67
N TYR A 28 -14.64 41.17 8.90
CA TYR A 28 -13.44 40.48 9.40
C TYR A 28 -12.21 41.40 9.35
N LYS A 29 -11.38 41.35 10.40
CA LYS A 29 -10.07 42.00 10.40
C LYS A 29 -9.09 41.19 9.56
N TYR A 30 -8.81 41.65 8.34
CA TYR A 30 -7.85 41.02 7.45
C TYR A 30 -6.41 41.44 7.81
N ILE A 31 -5.55 40.45 8.09
CA ILE A 31 -4.11 40.64 8.31
C ILE A 31 -3.38 39.80 7.27
N CYS A 32 -2.51 40.42 6.47
CA CYS A 32 -1.69 39.74 5.48
C CYS A 32 -0.23 39.92 5.86
N ILE A 33 0.48 38.80 5.96
CA ILE A 33 1.92 38.74 6.20
C ILE A 33 2.50 37.86 5.12
N ARG A 34 3.62 38.26 4.51
CA ARG A 34 4.31 37.41 3.53
C ARG A 34 4.99 36.26 4.27
N GLU A 35 5.05 35.08 3.65
CA GLU A 35 5.71 33.90 4.24
C GLU A 35 7.12 34.22 4.76
N CYS A 36 7.96 34.89 3.97
CA CYS A 36 9.31 35.26 4.37
C CYS A 36 9.40 36.34 5.46
N GLU A 37 8.35 37.13 5.68
CA GLU A 37 8.24 38.09 6.79
C GLU A 37 7.82 37.35 8.06
N PHE A 38 6.84 36.45 7.94
CA PHE A 38 6.39 35.60 9.04
C PHE A 38 7.52 34.68 9.55
N ASP A 39 8.29 34.06 8.65
CA ASP A 39 9.42 33.21 9.02
C ASP A 39 10.50 33.99 9.79
N LYS A 40 10.72 35.26 9.44
CA LYS A 40 11.63 36.14 10.16
C LYS A 40 11.10 36.50 11.54
N GLU A 41 9.81 36.80 11.66
CA GLU A 41 9.15 37.06 12.95
C GLU A 41 9.17 35.83 13.85
N VAL A 42 8.88 34.64 13.33
CA VAL A 42 9.00 33.37 14.07
C VAL A 42 10.44 33.09 14.49
N GLY A 43 11.42 33.50 13.68
CA GLY A 43 12.85 33.38 14.00
C GLY A 43 13.34 34.37 15.07
N SER A 44 12.73 35.55 15.17
CA SER A 44 13.15 36.63 16.08
C SER A 44 12.36 36.67 17.40
N ASP A 45 11.08 36.32 17.39
CA ASP A 45 10.21 36.32 18.56
C ASP A 45 10.15 34.92 19.20
N THR A 46 10.73 34.79 20.40
CA THR A 46 10.79 33.53 21.14
C THR A 46 9.42 33.02 21.61
N ASP A 47 8.46 33.90 21.88
CA ASP A 47 7.13 33.53 22.35
C ASP A 47 6.24 33.14 21.17
N LEU A 48 6.35 33.84 20.04
CA LEU A 48 5.73 33.42 18.79
C LEU A 48 6.29 32.07 18.32
N ASN A 49 7.61 31.85 18.43
CA ASN A 49 8.24 30.58 18.10
C ASN A 49 7.69 29.43 18.95
N LYS A 50 7.61 29.64 20.28
CA LYS A 50 6.99 28.67 21.20
C LYS A 50 5.52 28.44 20.89
N TYR A 51 4.77 29.50 20.61
CA TYR A 51 3.36 29.43 20.26
C TYR A 51 3.12 28.64 18.97
N VAL A 52 3.88 28.93 17.91
CA VAL A 52 3.82 28.20 16.63
C VAL A 52 4.21 26.74 16.82
N LYS A 53 5.28 26.44 17.59
CA LYS A 53 5.67 25.06 17.91
C LYS A 53 4.66 24.32 18.77
N SER A 54 3.92 25.05 19.63
CA SER A 54 2.86 24.46 20.46
C SER A 54 1.58 24.15 19.69
N ARG A 55 1.39 24.77 18.51
CA ARG A 55 0.22 24.56 17.65
C ARG A 55 0.48 23.36 16.74
N THR A 56 -0.25 22.28 16.93
CA THR A 56 -0.38 21.25 15.90
C THR A 56 -1.34 21.76 14.84
N LEU A 57 -0.81 22.26 13.72
CA LEU A 57 -1.65 22.64 12.57
C LEU A 57 -2.12 21.36 11.88
N HIS A 58 -3.41 21.05 12.04
CA HIS A 58 -4.06 19.97 11.30
C HIS A 58 -4.50 20.52 9.95
N TYR A 59 -3.73 20.21 8.91
CA TYR A 59 -4.15 20.47 7.54
C TYR A 59 -5.36 19.61 7.18
N PRO A 60 -6.19 20.04 6.22
CA PRO A 60 -7.28 19.21 5.73
C PRO A 60 -6.81 17.82 5.27
N LEU A 61 -7.75 16.89 5.21
CA LEU A 61 -7.50 15.55 4.69
C LEU A 61 -7.07 15.61 3.21
N GLU A 62 -5.91 15.00 2.90
CA GLU A 62 -5.47 14.81 1.51
C GLU A 62 -5.70 13.36 1.08
N PRO A 63 -6.58 13.10 0.09
CA PRO A 63 -6.92 11.73 -0.32
C PRO A 63 -5.73 10.87 -0.76
N ARG A 64 -4.70 11.51 -1.30
CA ARG A 64 -3.47 10.83 -1.74
C ARG A 64 -2.68 10.25 -0.57
N GLU A 65 -2.79 10.81 0.63
CA GLU A 65 -2.14 10.26 1.82
C GLU A 65 -2.65 8.86 2.15
N ALA A 66 -3.95 8.60 1.92
CA ALA A 66 -4.58 7.29 2.13
C ALA A 66 -4.19 6.22 1.11
N PHE A 67 -3.56 6.60 -0.02
CA PHE A 67 -3.28 5.68 -1.11
C PHE A 67 -1.96 4.89 -0.93
N TYR A 68 -1.98 3.85 -0.11
CA TYR A 68 -0.83 2.97 0.11
C TYR A 68 -0.78 1.83 -0.91
N GLY A 69 0.41 1.30 -1.19
CA GLY A 69 0.58 0.12 -2.07
C GLY A 69 0.27 -1.21 -1.37
N GLY A 70 0.65 -2.32 -2.01
CA GLY A 70 0.57 -3.65 -1.43
C GLY A 70 1.52 -3.88 -0.25
N ARG A 71 1.18 -4.84 0.61
CA ARG A 71 2.01 -5.24 1.76
C ARG A 71 3.11 -6.19 1.30
N THR A 72 4.37 -5.86 1.59
CA THR A 72 5.51 -6.73 1.32
C THR A 72 6.41 -6.79 2.55
N GLU A 73 6.52 -7.96 3.16
CA GLU A 73 7.28 -8.19 4.40
C GLU A 73 7.92 -9.59 4.40
N ALA A 74 9.12 -9.68 4.99
CA ALA A 74 9.75 -10.95 5.31
C ALA A 74 9.66 -11.18 6.82
N PHE A 75 8.96 -12.24 7.22
CA PHE A 75 8.76 -12.63 8.61
C PHE A 75 9.86 -13.58 9.10
N THR A 76 10.40 -14.40 8.20
CA THR A 76 11.50 -15.32 8.48
C THR A 76 12.51 -15.27 7.33
N MET A 77 13.77 -14.96 7.63
CA MET A 77 14.84 -14.78 6.63
C MET A 77 15.39 -16.11 6.10
N TYR A 78 15.32 -17.17 6.91
CA TYR A 78 15.82 -18.50 6.57
C TYR A 78 14.92 -19.56 7.20
N LYS A 79 14.42 -20.50 6.39
CA LYS A 79 13.63 -21.63 6.85
C LYS A 79 13.94 -22.86 6.00
N GLU A 80 14.35 -23.93 6.67
CA GLU A 80 14.49 -25.25 6.07
C GLU A 80 13.34 -26.15 6.55
N ALA A 81 12.74 -26.88 5.62
CA ALA A 81 11.65 -27.81 5.87
C ALA A 81 12.18 -29.02 6.67
N THR A 82 11.46 -29.39 7.73
CA THR A 82 11.78 -30.60 8.49
C THR A 82 11.06 -31.82 7.90
N LYS A 83 11.28 -33.02 8.44
CA LYS A 83 10.52 -34.22 8.01
C LYS A 83 9.01 -34.10 8.25
N GLU A 84 8.61 -33.25 9.19
CA GLU A 84 7.22 -33.07 9.64
C GLU A 84 6.62 -31.73 9.19
N GLU A 85 7.35 -30.95 8.40
CA GLU A 85 6.95 -29.60 8.00
C GLU A 85 7.25 -29.38 6.52
N SER A 86 6.29 -28.86 5.78
CA SER A 86 6.44 -28.45 4.38
C SER A 86 6.31 -26.94 4.25
N ILE A 87 6.95 -26.37 3.22
CA ILE A 87 6.83 -24.95 2.87
C ILE A 87 6.07 -24.84 1.54
N HIS A 88 5.08 -23.94 1.51
CA HIS A 88 4.18 -23.72 0.39
C HIS A 88 4.25 -22.26 -0.07
N TYR A 89 3.98 -22.03 -1.35
CA TYR A 89 3.91 -20.70 -1.96
C TYR A 89 2.58 -20.56 -2.68
N TYR A 90 1.67 -19.77 -2.11
CA TYR A 90 0.38 -19.45 -2.72
C TYR A 90 0.35 -18.00 -3.23
N ASP A 91 -0.39 -17.78 -4.31
CA ASP A 91 -0.60 -16.46 -4.94
C ASP A 91 -2.10 -16.25 -5.24
N VAL A 92 -2.64 -15.09 -4.90
CA VAL A 92 -4.05 -14.78 -5.19
C VAL A 92 -4.21 -14.46 -6.67
N THR A 93 -4.99 -15.28 -7.36
CA THR A 93 -5.25 -15.15 -8.80
C THR A 93 -5.90 -13.81 -9.11
N SER A 94 -5.10 -12.87 -9.63
CA SER A 94 -5.55 -11.52 -10.02
C SER A 94 -6.24 -10.75 -8.87
N LEU A 95 -5.53 -10.59 -7.74
CA LEU A 95 -6.04 -9.91 -6.54
C LEU A 95 -6.70 -8.55 -6.83
N TYR A 96 -6.03 -7.62 -7.51
CA TYR A 96 -6.61 -6.30 -7.76
C TYR A 96 -7.85 -6.33 -8.68
N PRO A 97 -7.85 -7.07 -9.81
CA PRO A 97 -9.07 -7.31 -10.56
C PRO A 97 -10.20 -7.94 -9.74
N PHE A 98 -9.89 -8.92 -8.88
CA PHE A 98 -10.86 -9.51 -7.96
C PHE A 98 -11.47 -8.46 -7.03
N ILE A 99 -10.63 -7.64 -6.37
CA ILE A 99 -11.10 -6.55 -5.51
C ILE A 99 -11.92 -5.51 -6.29
N ASN A 100 -11.54 -5.17 -7.52
CA ASN A 100 -12.34 -4.24 -8.32
C ASN A 100 -13.69 -4.83 -8.74
N LYS A 101 -13.80 -6.16 -8.82
CA LYS A 101 -15.05 -6.86 -9.12
C LYS A 101 -15.93 -7.01 -7.86
N ALA A 102 -15.36 -7.47 -6.75
CA ALA A 102 -16.08 -7.92 -5.56
C ALA A 102 -16.01 -6.96 -4.37
N GLY A 103 -15.03 -6.06 -4.38
CA GLY A 103 -14.79 -5.10 -3.32
C GLY A 103 -15.78 -3.94 -3.33
N LYS A 104 -15.85 -3.28 -2.17
CA LYS A 104 -16.63 -2.08 -1.94
C LYS A 104 -15.95 -0.86 -2.56
N ILE A 105 -16.71 0.00 -3.23
CA ILE A 105 -16.21 1.24 -3.85
C ILE A 105 -17.13 2.40 -3.43
N PRO A 106 -16.58 3.53 -2.95
CA PRO A 106 -17.38 4.71 -2.62
C PRO A 106 -17.90 5.40 -3.88
N LEU A 107 -19.16 5.85 -3.85
CA LEU A 107 -19.83 6.54 -4.94
C LEU A 107 -20.14 8.00 -4.60
N GLY A 108 -20.11 8.86 -5.62
CA GLY A 108 -20.48 10.27 -5.49
C GLY A 108 -19.41 11.14 -4.79
N HIS A 109 -19.86 12.25 -4.22
CA HIS A 109 -19.01 13.18 -3.49
C HIS A 109 -19.08 12.90 -1.98
N PRO A 110 -17.96 13.03 -1.24
CA PRO A 110 -17.98 12.84 0.19
C PRO A 110 -18.60 14.03 0.92
N MET A 111 -19.31 13.74 1.99
CA MET A 111 -19.59 14.68 3.08
C MET A 111 -18.32 14.86 3.91
N ILE A 112 -17.84 16.10 4.01
CA ILE A 112 -16.67 16.44 4.82
C ILE A 112 -17.14 16.73 6.25
N ILE A 113 -16.67 15.94 7.20
CA ILE A 113 -17.00 16.03 8.62
C ILE A 113 -15.74 16.44 9.36
N THR A 114 -15.81 17.56 10.09
CA THR A 114 -14.68 18.14 10.84
C THR A 114 -14.93 18.21 12.35
N GLU A 115 -16.15 17.89 12.79
CA GLU A 115 -16.56 17.98 14.19
C GLU A 115 -17.69 16.99 14.49
N ASN A 116 -17.97 16.76 15.78
CA ASN A 116 -19.02 15.85 16.25
C ASN A 116 -18.91 14.44 15.66
N PHE A 117 -17.68 13.89 15.69
CA PHE A 117 -17.40 12.57 15.13
C PHE A 117 -18.20 11.47 15.83
N LYS A 118 -18.67 10.53 15.01
CA LYS A 118 -19.41 9.34 15.41
C LYS A 118 -18.46 8.15 15.58
N SER A 119 -19.02 6.97 15.85
CA SER A 119 -18.23 5.73 15.84
C SER A 119 -17.59 5.51 14.47
N ILE A 120 -16.38 4.97 14.43
CA ILE A 120 -15.67 4.66 13.19
C ILE A 120 -16.44 3.68 12.30
N ASP A 121 -17.24 2.81 12.91
CA ASP A 121 -18.05 1.80 12.22
C ASP A 121 -19.11 2.43 11.32
N GLU A 122 -19.57 3.64 11.66
CA GLU A 122 -20.58 4.39 10.91
C GLU A 122 -20.01 5.08 9.67
N TYR A 123 -18.68 5.17 9.55
CA TYR A 123 -18.05 5.87 8.45
C TYR A 123 -17.67 4.95 7.30
N GLU A 124 -17.98 5.42 6.11
CA GLU A 124 -17.51 4.88 4.83
C GLU A 124 -16.74 5.99 4.12
N GLY A 125 -15.43 5.82 3.96
CA GLY A 125 -14.60 6.72 3.16
C GLY A 125 -13.17 6.82 3.68
N LEU A 126 -12.67 8.06 3.80
CA LEU A 126 -11.31 8.34 4.28
C LEU A 126 -11.37 8.98 5.67
N VAL A 127 -10.44 8.59 6.54
CA VAL A 127 -10.38 9.04 7.93
C VAL A 127 -8.97 9.52 8.24
N LYS A 128 -8.85 10.80 8.59
CA LYS A 128 -7.61 11.39 9.10
C LYS A 128 -7.67 11.38 10.63
N CYS A 129 -6.77 10.62 11.25
CA CYS A 129 -6.81 10.41 12.70
C CYS A 129 -5.44 10.13 13.30
N LYS A 130 -5.40 10.16 14.63
CA LYS A 130 -4.29 9.81 15.49
C LYS A 130 -4.65 8.47 16.17
N ILE A 131 -3.86 7.43 15.94
CA ILE A 131 -4.13 6.05 16.40
C ILE A 131 -2.96 5.53 17.23
N ILE A 132 -3.26 5.01 18.42
CA ILE A 132 -2.32 4.38 19.34
C ILE A 132 -2.32 2.87 19.07
N PRO A 133 -1.20 2.29 18.60
CA PRO A 133 -1.09 0.84 18.41
C PRO A 133 -1.11 0.07 19.74
N PRO A 134 -1.62 -1.18 19.75
CA PRO A 134 -1.50 -2.07 20.90
C PRO A 134 -0.04 -2.48 21.10
N ARG A 135 0.26 -3.06 22.27
CA ARG A 135 1.55 -3.74 22.50
C ARG A 135 1.49 -5.17 21.97
N ASN A 136 2.64 -5.71 21.56
CA ASN A 136 2.83 -7.13 21.24
C ASN A 136 1.94 -7.69 20.12
N LEU A 137 1.58 -6.87 19.12
CA LEU A 137 0.87 -7.37 17.94
C LEU A 137 1.85 -7.81 16.85
N TYR A 138 1.93 -9.12 16.60
CA TYR A 138 2.87 -9.71 15.65
C TYR A 138 2.69 -9.22 14.20
N LEU A 139 1.45 -8.98 13.79
CA LEU A 139 1.06 -8.48 12.47
C LEU A 139 0.37 -7.11 12.60
N PRO A 140 1.13 -6.00 12.63
CA PRO A 140 0.55 -4.67 12.57
C PRO A 140 -0.28 -4.50 11.30
N VAL A 141 -1.40 -3.79 11.43
CA VAL A 141 -2.36 -3.59 10.33
C VAL A 141 -2.06 -2.31 9.57
N LEU A 142 -1.79 -1.20 10.27
CA LEU A 142 -1.70 0.12 9.65
C LEU A 142 -0.43 0.28 8.79
N PRO A 143 -0.59 0.70 7.53
CA PRO A 143 0.53 1.17 6.74
C PRO A 143 1.00 2.55 7.21
N ALA A 144 2.33 2.74 7.22
CA ALA A 144 2.97 4.04 7.39
C ALA A 144 4.06 4.24 6.33
N ARG A 145 4.17 5.45 5.76
CA ARG A 145 5.28 5.82 4.87
C ARG A 145 6.36 6.52 5.69
N LEU A 146 7.42 5.79 6.01
CA LEU A 146 8.56 6.29 6.78
C LEU A 146 9.84 5.91 6.05
N ARG A 147 10.86 6.78 6.10
CA ARG A 147 12.16 6.54 5.42
C ARG A 147 12.03 6.24 3.92
N GLY A 148 11.03 6.82 3.26
CA GLY A 148 10.71 6.58 1.85
C GLY A 148 10.17 5.17 1.56
N LYS A 149 9.72 4.43 2.58
CA LYS A 149 9.26 3.04 2.48
C LYS A 149 7.90 2.86 3.12
N LEU A 150 7.12 1.92 2.59
CA LEU A 150 5.91 1.42 3.23
C LEU A 150 6.28 0.40 4.31
N MET A 151 5.93 0.71 5.56
CA MET A 151 6.25 -0.06 6.76
C MET A 151 4.98 -0.36 7.57
N PHE A 152 5.03 -1.42 8.37
CA PHE A 152 3.95 -1.84 9.26
C PHE A 152 4.56 -2.07 10.65
N GLY A 153 4.23 -1.21 11.61
CA GLY A 153 4.83 -1.22 12.94
C GLY A 153 3.88 -0.71 14.02
N LEU A 154 4.33 -0.82 15.27
CA LEU A 154 3.58 -0.47 16.47
C LEU A 154 4.09 0.81 17.14
N CYS A 155 5.19 1.37 16.66
CA CYS A 155 5.72 2.62 17.17
C CYS A 155 6.30 3.47 16.05
N ARG A 156 5.77 4.68 15.89
CA ARG A 156 6.25 5.69 14.94
C ARG A 156 7.74 5.96 15.13
N THR A 157 8.17 6.32 16.34
CA THR A 157 9.57 6.64 16.63
C THR A 157 10.50 5.44 16.39
N CYS A 158 10.11 4.22 16.78
CA CYS A 158 10.93 3.04 16.46
C CYS A 158 11.09 2.82 14.95
N MET A 159 10.06 3.07 14.14
CA MET A 159 10.16 2.96 12.68
C MET A 159 10.99 4.10 12.08
N GLU A 160 10.88 5.33 12.61
CA GLU A 160 11.64 6.51 12.18
C GLU A 160 13.13 6.40 12.50
N ASP A 161 13.47 5.91 13.70
CA ASP A 161 14.84 5.80 14.22
C ASP A 161 15.46 4.42 14.01
N GLY A 162 14.65 3.40 13.69
CA GLY A 162 15.14 2.07 13.36
C GLY A 162 15.60 1.32 14.60
N VAL A 163 14.93 1.56 15.72
CA VAL A 163 15.23 0.95 17.02
C VAL A 163 14.98 -0.55 16.93
N THR A 164 15.99 -1.34 17.27
CA THR A 164 15.94 -2.82 17.18
C THR A 164 15.71 -3.49 18.53
N GLU A 165 15.97 -2.73 19.60
CA GLU A 165 15.68 -3.06 20.98
C GLU A 165 14.18 -2.99 21.29
N ASN A 166 13.80 -3.50 22.46
CA ASN A 166 12.42 -3.43 22.92
C ASN A 166 12.00 -1.97 23.11
N CYS A 167 10.79 -1.64 22.68
CA CYS A 167 10.32 -0.27 22.63
C CYS A 167 10.02 0.29 24.04
N CYS A 168 10.76 1.32 24.42
CA CYS A 168 10.57 2.08 25.66
C CYS A 168 9.80 3.40 25.47
N HIS A 169 9.40 3.73 24.23
CA HIS A 169 8.68 4.96 23.95
C HIS A 169 7.30 5.00 24.64
N ASP A 170 6.89 6.20 24.98
CA ASP A 170 5.59 6.49 25.56
C ASP A 170 4.47 6.44 24.50
N VAL A 171 3.27 6.83 24.89
CA VAL A 171 2.11 6.82 24.00
C VAL A 171 2.35 7.72 22.79
N ASP A 172 2.93 8.91 22.97
CA ASP A 172 3.10 9.86 21.87
C ASP A 172 4.15 9.38 20.84
N GLY A 173 5.26 8.81 21.31
CA GLY A 173 6.25 8.18 20.42
C GLY A 173 5.71 6.95 19.67
N LYS A 174 4.74 6.23 20.28
CA LYS A 174 4.09 5.08 19.61
C LYS A 174 3.08 5.49 18.56
N THR A 175 2.42 6.61 18.78
CA THR A 175 1.22 7.00 18.06
C THR A 175 1.48 7.27 16.58
N LEU A 176 0.61 6.73 15.73
CA LEU A 176 0.59 6.96 14.30
C LEU A 176 -0.44 8.02 13.96
N THR A 177 -0.05 9.02 13.18
CA THR A 177 -0.96 10.03 12.61
C THR A 177 -0.94 9.91 11.11
N GLY A 178 -2.11 9.87 10.50
CA GLY A 178 -2.23 9.69 9.05
C GLY A 178 -3.67 9.68 8.58
N THR A 179 -3.80 9.47 7.28
CA THR A 179 -5.08 9.28 6.61
C THR A 179 -5.16 7.84 6.12
N TRP A 180 -6.26 7.14 6.43
CA TRP A 180 -6.49 5.76 6.01
C TRP A 180 -7.92 5.60 5.48
N VAL A 181 -8.15 4.52 4.74
CA VAL A 181 -9.52 4.11 4.39
C VAL A 181 -10.22 3.61 5.67
N SER A 182 -11.50 3.95 5.80
CA SER A 182 -12.34 3.54 6.93
C SER A 182 -12.26 2.04 7.23
N ASP A 183 -12.25 1.15 6.24
CA ASP A 183 -12.13 -0.30 6.42
C ASP A 183 -10.85 -0.74 7.15
N GLU A 184 -9.70 -0.15 6.82
CA GLU A 184 -8.44 -0.38 7.55
C GLU A 184 -8.56 0.13 9.00
N THR A 185 -9.24 1.27 9.17
CA THR A 185 -9.45 1.87 10.48
C THR A 185 -10.39 1.02 11.36
N LYS A 186 -11.42 0.41 10.77
CA LYS A 186 -12.29 -0.56 11.44
C LYS A 186 -11.51 -1.82 11.84
N LYS A 187 -10.68 -2.36 10.93
CA LYS A 187 -9.84 -3.54 11.22
C LYS A 187 -8.85 -3.29 12.36
N VAL A 188 -8.28 -2.09 12.47
CA VAL A 188 -7.31 -1.82 13.55
C VAL A 188 -7.96 -1.73 14.91
N VAL A 189 -9.17 -1.18 14.99
CA VAL A 189 -9.94 -1.17 16.25
C VAL A 189 -10.22 -2.61 16.70
N GLN A 190 -10.61 -3.51 15.78
CA GLN A 190 -10.77 -4.95 16.06
C GLN A 190 -9.48 -5.60 16.55
N LYS A 191 -8.32 -5.10 16.11
CA LYS A 191 -6.98 -5.58 16.52
C LYS A 191 -6.44 -4.92 17.77
N GLY A 192 -7.25 -4.13 18.48
CA GLY A 192 -6.92 -3.53 19.77
C GLY A 192 -6.20 -2.18 19.69
N TYR A 193 -6.13 -1.56 18.51
CA TYR A 193 -5.69 -0.18 18.38
C TYR A 193 -6.73 0.77 19.00
N LYS A 194 -6.27 1.90 19.52
CA LYS A 194 -7.14 2.95 20.08
C LYS A 194 -7.06 4.20 19.23
N ILE A 195 -8.20 4.68 18.75
CA ILE A 195 -8.28 5.99 18.10
C ILE A 195 -8.17 7.04 19.20
N ALA A 196 -7.09 7.82 19.19
CA ALA A 196 -6.85 8.88 20.15
C ALA A 196 -7.61 10.16 19.79
N GLU A 197 -7.64 10.48 18.49
CA GLU A 197 -8.26 11.69 17.97
C GLU A 197 -8.62 11.53 16.49
N ILE A 198 -9.78 12.02 16.07
CA ILE A 198 -10.17 12.12 14.67
C ILE A 198 -10.09 13.60 14.29
N TYR A 199 -9.46 13.90 13.16
CA TYR A 199 -9.27 15.27 12.69
C TYR A 199 -10.26 15.63 11.59
N GLU A 200 -10.51 14.71 10.66
CA GLU A 200 -11.41 14.93 9.52
C GLU A 200 -11.84 13.59 8.93
N VAL A 201 -13.10 13.49 8.51
CA VAL A 201 -13.65 12.33 7.82
C VAL A 201 -14.27 12.77 6.50
N TRP A 202 -13.91 12.09 5.42
CA TRP A 202 -14.61 12.19 4.14
C TRP A 202 -15.54 10.99 4.03
N HIS A 203 -16.82 11.20 4.32
CA HIS A 203 -17.81 10.14 4.35
C HIS A 203 -18.62 10.10 3.03
N PHE A 204 -18.66 8.94 2.37
CA PHE A 204 -19.50 8.68 1.22
C PHE A 204 -20.77 7.97 1.69
N GLU A 205 -21.93 8.56 1.37
CA GLU A 205 -23.24 8.04 1.74
C GLU A 205 -23.55 6.72 1.03
N ASN A 206 -23.10 6.59 -0.22
CA ASN A 206 -23.34 5.42 -1.04
C ASN A 206 -22.02 4.68 -1.33
N VAL A 207 -22.10 3.36 -1.22
CA VAL A 207 -21.04 2.42 -1.60
C VAL A 207 -21.64 1.38 -2.53
N SER A 208 -20.90 1.00 -3.58
CA SER A 208 -21.25 -0.13 -4.43
C SER A 208 -20.37 -1.31 -4.10
N GLN A 209 -20.96 -2.49 -4.01
CA GLN A 209 -20.25 -3.75 -3.80
C GLN A 209 -21.01 -4.84 -4.55
N TYR A 210 -20.30 -5.67 -5.30
CA TYR A 210 -20.92 -6.80 -5.99
C TYR A 210 -21.35 -7.87 -4.98
N ASP A 211 -22.60 -8.30 -5.06
CA ASP A 211 -23.12 -9.42 -4.28
C ASP A 211 -22.99 -10.74 -5.08
N PRO A 212 -22.09 -11.66 -4.68
CA PRO A 212 -21.91 -12.93 -5.37
C PRO A 212 -23.06 -13.93 -5.17
N LEU A 213 -23.90 -13.77 -4.15
CA LEU A 213 -25.06 -14.63 -3.87
C LEU A 213 -26.26 -14.24 -4.75
N ILE A 214 -26.45 -12.94 -4.98
CA ILE A 214 -27.59 -12.43 -5.74
C ILE A 214 -27.24 -12.27 -7.24
N ARG A 215 -25.94 -12.24 -7.60
CA ARG A 215 -25.44 -12.00 -8.98
C ARG A 215 -26.05 -10.75 -9.66
N GLN A 216 -26.70 -9.86 -8.92
CA GLN A 216 -27.30 -8.64 -9.45
C GLN A 216 -26.38 -7.45 -9.20
N GLY A 217 -26.19 -6.63 -10.23
CA GLY A 217 -25.89 -5.22 -10.06
C GLY A 217 -27.20 -4.46 -9.84
N ASP A 218 -27.15 -3.32 -9.15
CA ASP A 218 -28.32 -2.48 -8.93
C ASP A 218 -28.99 -2.12 -10.28
N PRO A 219 -30.28 -2.45 -10.51
CA PRO A 219 -31.01 -2.04 -11.70
C PRO A 219 -30.99 -0.52 -11.91
N ALA A 220 -30.80 0.29 -10.85
CA ALA A 220 -30.59 1.72 -10.98
C ALA A 220 -29.38 2.05 -11.86
N VAL A 221 -28.31 1.26 -11.83
CA VAL A 221 -27.14 1.43 -12.72
C VAL A 221 -27.52 1.18 -14.19
N TYR A 222 -28.39 0.21 -14.45
CA TYR A 222 -28.94 -0.02 -15.80
C TYR A 222 -29.74 1.18 -16.30
N PHE A 223 -30.64 1.71 -15.47
CA PHE A 223 -31.44 2.90 -15.81
C PHE A 223 -30.59 4.16 -15.89
N ASP A 224 -29.58 4.33 -15.04
CA ASP A 224 -28.64 5.46 -15.09
C ASP A 224 -27.83 5.44 -16.38
N ILE A 225 -27.34 4.28 -16.84
CA ILE A 225 -26.65 4.16 -18.14
C ILE A 225 -27.59 4.45 -19.30
N LEU A 226 -28.83 3.97 -19.26
CA LEU A 226 -29.84 4.23 -20.30
C LEU A 226 -30.29 5.69 -20.38
N THR A 227 -30.30 6.39 -19.23
CA THR A 227 -30.80 7.77 -19.12
C THR A 227 -29.67 8.79 -19.06
N SER A 228 -28.42 8.34 -19.02
CA SER A 228 -27.24 9.17 -19.06
C SER A 228 -27.17 9.95 -20.36
N ASP A 229 -27.08 11.27 -20.25
CA ASP A 229 -26.77 12.18 -21.35
C ASP A 229 -25.29 12.08 -21.80
N ARG A 230 -24.46 11.36 -21.04
CA ARG A 230 -23.01 11.20 -21.30
C ARG A 230 -22.69 10.00 -22.19
N GLN A 231 -23.53 8.97 -22.12
CA GLN A 231 -23.28 7.66 -22.71
C GLN A 231 -24.30 7.40 -23.81
N GLU A 232 -23.81 7.05 -24.99
CA GLU A 232 -24.63 6.55 -26.08
C GLU A 232 -24.62 5.03 -26.05
N VAL A 233 -25.74 4.46 -25.62
CA VAL A 233 -25.94 3.01 -25.58
C VAL A 233 -26.04 2.49 -27.00
N GLN A 234 -25.09 1.64 -27.39
CA GLN A 234 -24.99 1.06 -28.72
C GLN A 234 -25.83 -0.20 -28.86
N ASP A 235 -25.86 -1.02 -27.80
CA ASP A 235 -26.54 -2.31 -27.81
C ASP A 235 -26.92 -2.75 -26.40
N VAL A 236 -28.07 -3.40 -26.28
CA VAL A 236 -28.58 -4.00 -25.04
C VAL A 236 -29.04 -5.42 -25.38
N SER A 237 -28.32 -6.41 -24.85
CA SER A 237 -28.64 -7.83 -25.04
C SER A 237 -29.00 -8.49 -23.72
N PHE A 238 -30.15 -9.15 -23.69
CA PHE A 238 -30.58 -9.97 -22.57
C PHE A 238 -29.87 -11.33 -22.70
N VAL A 239 -28.90 -11.58 -21.82
CA VAL A 239 -28.10 -12.81 -21.80
C VAL A 239 -28.91 -13.93 -21.13
N THR A 240 -29.66 -13.59 -20.09
CA THR A 240 -30.62 -14.46 -19.38
C THR A 240 -31.77 -13.60 -18.83
N ASP A 241 -32.81 -14.23 -18.27
CA ASP A 241 -33.92 -13.53 -17.60
C ASP A 241 -33.44 -12.55 -16.51
N ASP A 242 -32.30 -12.85 -15.87
CA ASP A 242 -31.71 -12.04 -14.81
C ASP A 242 -30.45 -11.25 -15.22
N MET A 243 -30.06 -11.25 -16.50
CA MET A 243 -28.78 -10.64 -16.92
C MET A 243 -28.91 -9.86 -18.22
N VAL A 244 -28.53 -8.59 -18.17
CA VAL A 244 -28.48 -7.68 -19.32
C VAL A 244 -27.04 -7.23 -19.57
N ARG A 245 -26.58 -7.42 -20.80
CA ARG A 245 -25.33 -6.87 -21.31
C ARG A 245 -25.62 -5.56 -22.03
N ILE A 246 -24.91 -4.50 -21.66
CA ILE A 246 -25.00 -3.20 -22.32
C ILE A 246 -23.64 -2.88 -22.96
N ASN A 247 -23.61 -2.56 -24.24
CA ASN A 247 -22.47 -1.95 -24.91
C ASN A 247 -22.77 -0.46 -25.12
N TRP A 248 -21.86 0.42 -24.75
CA TRP A 248 -22.04 1.87 -24.89
C TRP A 248 -20.73 2.56 -25.23
N ILE A 249 -20.83 3.78 -25.79
CA ILE A 249 -19.70 4.67 -26.08
C ILE A 249 -19.97 6.05 -25.46
N ASN A 250 -18.94 6.81 -25.11
CA ASN A 250 -19.12 8.20 -24.67
C ASN A 250 -19.36 9.10 -25.88
N GLN A 251 -20.29 10.06 -25.75
CA GLN A 251 -20.55 11.02 -26.83
C GLN A 251 -19.36 11.97 -27.05
N SER A 252 -19.04 12.23 -28.31
CA SER A 252 -17.86 13.00 -28.76
C SER A 252 -17.82 14.47 -28.35
N GLN A 253 -18.93 15.03 -27.87
CA GLN A 253 -19.03 16.40 -27.34
C GLN A 253 -18.77 16.50 -25.84
N PHE A 254 -18.58 15.36 -25.16
CA PHE A 254 -18.05 15.36 -23.81
C PHE A 254 -16.53 15.50 -23.94
N ILE A 255 -16.02 16.68 -23.56
CA ILE A 255 -14.58 16.83 -23.30
C ILE A 255 -14.26 15.72 -22.30
N GLU A 256 -13.40 14.78 -22.68
CA GLU A 256 -12.73 13.94 -21.69
C GLU A 256 -12.06 14.94 -20.76
N GLU A 257 -12.68 15.21 -19.59
CA GLU A 257 -11.91 15.76 -18.50
C GLU A 257 -10.71 14.83 -18.46
N THR A 258 -9.52 15.38 -18.65
CA THR A 258 -8.28 14.61 -18.57
C THR A 258 -8.16 14.22 -17.09
N GLY A 259 -8.94 13.21 -16.74
CA GLY A 259 -9.51 12.93 -15.44
C GLY A 259 -8.53 12.06 -14.70
N ARG A 260 -7.51 12.72 -14.16
CA ARG A 260 -6.48 12.10 -13.34
C ARG A 260 -7.14 11.20 -12.29
N THR A 261 -7.07 9.88 -12.52
CA THR A 261 -7.21 8.77 -11.56
C THR A 261 -7.90 9.13 -10.24
N ASN A 262 -9.12 8.65 -9.99
CA ASN A 262 -9.77 8.82 -8.69
C ASN A 262 -8.96 8.08 -7.61
N VAL A 263 -8.19 8.86 -6.84
CA VAL A 263 -7.27 8.34 -5.82
C VAL A 263 -8.00 7.70 -4.65
N VAL A 264 -9.27 8.07 -4.40
CA VAL A 264 -10.10 7.45 -3.37
C VAL A 264 -10.43 6.01 -3.76
N ILE A 265 -10.82 5.78 -5.02
CA ILE A 265 -11.04 4.42 -5.56
C ILE A 265 -9.75 3.61 -5.46
N ALA A 266 -8.62 4.18 -5.88
CA ALA A 266 -7.33 3.49 -5.78
C ALA A 266 -6.93 3.16 -4.32
N ALA A 267 -7.23 4.06 -3.37
CA ALA A 267 -7.03 3.81 -1.95
C ALA A 267 -7.93 2.67 -1.44
N TYR A 268 -9.20 2.63 -1.84
CA TYR A 268 -10.13 1.55 -1.51
C TYR A 268 -9.69 0.19 -2.06
N THR A 269 -9.33 0.14 -3.35
CA THR A 269 -8.85 -1.08 -4.01
C THR A 269 -7.62 -1.63 -3.30
N THR A 270 -6.63 -0.78 -3.02
CA THR A 270 -5.39 -1.23 -2.37
C THR A 270 -5.57 -1.61 -0.90
N THR A 271 -6.45 -0.91 -0.18
CA THR A 271 -6.80 -1.23 1.20
C THR A 271 -7.47 -2.59 1.29
N GLN A 272 -8.48 -2.86 0.46
CA GLN A 272 -9.15 -4.15 0.47
C GLN A 272 -8.22 -5.28 0.04
N ALA A 273 -7.36 -5.07 -0.95
CA ALA A 273 -6.32 -6.04 -1.31
C ALA A 273 -5.38 -6.35 -0.13
N ARG A 274 -4.97 -5.33 0.65
CA ARG A 274 -4.16 -5.54 1.86
C ARG A 274 -4.94 -6.28 2.95
N LEU A 275 -6.22 -5.98 3.14
CA LEU A 275 -7.06 -6.64 4.15
C LEU A 275 -7.35 -8.10 3.77
N GLU A 276 -7.52 -8.39 2.48
CA GLU A 276 -7.66 -9.73 1.94
C GLU A 276 -6.40 -10.55 2.23
N LEU A 277 -5.22 -10.05 1.86
CA LEU A 277 -3.94 -10.67 2.22
C LEU A 277 -3.79 -10.83 3.74
N TYR A 278 -4.19 -9.82 4.51
CA TYR A 278 -4.11 -9.82 5.97
C TYR A 278 -4.95 -10.95 6.59
N SER A 279 -6.10 -11.29 6.01
CA SER A 279 -6.95 -12.37 6.51
C SER A 279 -6.24 -13.72 6.52
N TYR A 280 -5.46 -14.02 5.48
CA TYR A 280 -4.64 -15.23 5.40
C TYR A 280 -3.47 -15.16 6.38
N LEU A 281 -2.77 -14.01 6.44
CA LEU A 281 -1.65 -13.82 7.36
C LEU A 281 -2.07 -13.94 8.82
N GLU A 282 -3.25 -13.42 9.17
CA GLU A 282 -3.82 -13.48 10.51
C GLU A 282 -4.05 -14.92 10.97
N ASN A 283 -4.57 -15.78 10.09
CA ASN A 283 -4.79 -17.20 10.38
C ASN A 283 -3.48 -18.00 10.40
N LEU A 284 -2.51 -17.66 9.55
CA LEU A 284 -1.19 -18.32 9.51
C LEU A 284 -0.31 -17.95 10.71
N GLY A 285 -0.38 -16.69 11.16
CA GLY A 285 0.44 -16.19 12.27
C GLY A 285 1.94 -16.35 12.01
N GLU A 286 2.66 -16.97 12.95
CA GLU A 286 4.12 -17.21 12.84
C GLU A 286 4.52 -18.17 11.72
N ARG A 287 3.56 -18.92 11.16
CA ARG A 287 3.82 -19.83 10.02
C ARG A 287 4.05 -19.08 8.71
N ALA A 288 3.60 -17.83 8.62
CA ALA A 288 3.90 -16.99 7.46
C ALA A 288 5.40 -16.65 7.46
N LEU A 289 6.10 -16.97 6.37
CA LEU A 289 7.53 -16.72 6.19
C LEU A 289 7.76 -15.42 5.42
N TYR A 290 6.95 -15.16 4.40
CA TYR A 290 7.08 -14.00 3.52
C TYR A 290 5.74 -13.66 2.86
N CYS A 291 5.50 -12.39 2.56
CA CYS A 291 4.40 -11.97 1.70
C CYS A 291 4.82 -10.85 0.73
N ASP A 292 4.22 -10.82 -0.46
CA ASP A 292 4.35 -9.71 -1.41
C ASP A 292 3.05 -9.48 -2.18
N THR A 293 2.29 -8.48 -1.76
CA THR A 293 1.06 -7.98 -2.39
C THR A 293 -0.09 -9.00 -2.43
N ASP A 294 0.04 -10.03 -3.25
CA ASP A 294 -0.90 -11.11 -3.55
C ASP A 294 -0.32 -12.50 -3.23
N SER A 295 0.99 -12.59 -2.95
CA SER A 295 1.66 -13.84 -2.62
C SER A 295 1.94 -14.03 -1.13
N ILE A 296 1.87 -15.28 -0.67
CA ILE A 296 2.26 -15.72 0.67
C ILE A 296 3.10 -16.99 0.57
N ILE A 297 4.24 -17.01 1.26
CA ILE A 297 5.04 -18.21 1.50
C ILE A 297 4.91 -18.55 2.98
N PHE A 298 4.52 -19.78 3.29
CA PHE A 298 4.25 -20.22 4.67
C PHE A 298 4.67 -21.66 4.90
N SER A 299 4.87 -22.02 6.17
CA SER A 299 5.13 -23.40 6.57
C SER A 299 3.90 -24.07 7.18
N SER A 300 3.81 -25.40 7.03
CA SER A 300 2.66 -26.17 7.47
C SER A 300 3.09 -27.54 8.00
N LYS A 301 2.44 -28.01 9.06
CA LYS A 301 2.55 -29.37 9.58
C LYS A 301 1.28 -30.16 9.31
N PRO A 302 1.32 -31.51 9.38
CA PRO A 302 0.12 -32.33 9.25
C PRO A 302 -0.95 -31.93 10.27
N GLY A 303 -2.14 -31.56 9.76
CA GLY A 303 -3.29 -31.14 10.57
C GLY A 303 -3.40 -29.64 10.82
N ASP A 304 -2.41 -28.84 10.40
CA ASP A 304 -2.54 -27.39 10.43
C ASP A 304 -3.56 -26.90 9.40
N TRP A 305 -4.27 -25.82 9.72
CA TRP A 305 -5.13 -25.13 8.75
C TRP A 305 -4.29 -24.62 7.57
N MET A 306 -4.78 -24.84 6.35
CA MET A 306 -4.19 -24.35 5.11
C MET A 306 -5.21 -23.45 4.42
N PRO A 307 -4.78 -22.33 3.78
CA PRO A 307 -5.67 -21.56 2.93
C PRO A 307 -6.22 -22.40 1.79
N ASP A 308 -7.51 -22.29 1.52
CA ASP A 308 -8.16 -23.02 0.43
C ASP A 308 -7.65 -22.52 -0.92
N THR A 309 -7.39 -23.46 -1.84
CA THR A 309 -6.93 -23.17 -3.19
C THR A 309 -8.04 -23.39 -4.22
N GLY A 310 -8.01 -22.65 -5.33
CA GLY A 310 -8.96 -22.80 -6.41
C GLY A 310 -8.48 -22.18 -7.72
N ASP A 311 -9.22 -22.44 -8.80
CA ASP A 311 -8.87 -22.02 -10.17
C ASP A 311 -9.60 -20.73 -10.59
N TYR A 312 -10.41 -20.12 -9.71
CA TYR A 312 -11.22 -18.95 -10.04
C TYR A 312 -10.55 -17.62 -9.66
N LEU A 313 -11.09 -16.53 -10.22
CA LEU A 313 -10.65 -15.17 -9.92
C LEU A 313 -10.81 -14.87 -8.42
N GLY A 314 -9.70 -14.53 -7.75
CA GLY A 314 -9.66 -14.27 -6.30
C GLY A 314 -9.26 -15.47 -5.45
N ASP A 315 -9.22 -16.68 -6.02
CA ASP A 315 -8.76 -17.86 -5.31
C ASP A 315 -7.23 -17.87 -5.18
N LEU A 316 -6.73 -18.53 -4.13
CA LEU A 316 -5.31 -18.82 -4.00
C LEU A 316 -4.92 -19.96 -4.95
N THR A 317 -3.89 -19.72 -5.75
CA THR A 317 -3.25 -20.72 -6.59
C THR A 317 -1.94 -21.17 -5.94
N ASP A 318 -1.67 -22.48 -5.93
CA ASP A 318 -0.36 -23.01 -5.54
C ASP A 318 0.64 -22.79 -6.68
N GLU A 319 1.65 -21.95 -6.44
CA GLU A 319 2.75 -21.66 -7.37
C GLU A 319 3.71 -22.86 -7.53
N THR A 320 3.63 -23.82 -6.61
CA THR A 320 4.48 -25.01 -6.56
C THR A 320 3.63 -26.30 -6.59
N PRO A 321 2.73 -26.47 -7.59
CA PRO A 321 1.75 -27.54 -7.57
C PRO A 321 2.43 -28.92 -7.60
N ASN A 322 1.98 -29.83 -6.73
CA ASN A 322 2.56 -31.16 -6.51
C ASN A 322 4.03 -31.16 -6.06
N ASN A 323 4.51 -30.04 -5.55
CA ASN A 323 5.86 -29.89 -5.04
C ASN A 323 5.83 -29.12 -3.71
N THR A 324 6.95 -29.11 -3.02
CA THR A 324 7.09 -28.36 -1.78
C THR A 324 8.45 -27.71 -1.76
N ILE A 325 8.55 -26.54 -1.13
CA ILE A 325 9.83 -25.89 -0.92
C ILE A 325 10.57 -26.62 0.21
N GLU A 326 11.78 -27.08 -0.07
CA GLU A 326 12.71 -27.69 0.89
C GLU A 326 13.40 -26.61 1.73
N CYS A 327 13.79 -25.51 1.11
CA CYS A 327 14.49 -24.43 1.79
C CYS A 327 14.11 -23.08 1.20
N PHE A 328 13.72 -22.14 2.07
CA PHE A 328 13.35 -20.78 1.72
C PHE A 328 14.31 -19.78 2.38
N ILE A 329 14.78 -18.82 1.60
CA ILE A 329 15.71 -17.79 2.06
C ILE A 329 15.30 -16.44 1.48
N THR A 330 15.29 -15.40 2.29
CA THR A 330 15.02 -14.04 1.82
C THR A 330 16.03 -13.05 2.38
N GLY A 331 16.49 -12.13 1.53
CA GLY A 331 17.30 -10.97 1.91
C GLY A 331 16.46 -9.73 2.20
N GLY A 332 15.13 -9.86 2.18
CA GLY A 332 14.17 -8.79 2.38
C GLY A 332 13.15 -8.66 1.26
N PRO A 333 12.36 -7.56 1.24
CA PRO A 333 11.30 -7.35 0.26
C PRO A 333 11.79 -7.50 -1.18
N LYS A 334 11.11 -8.37 -1.94
CA LYS A 334 11.36 -8.67 -3.36
C LYS A 334 12.74 -9.25 -3.66
N ASN A 335 13.38 -9.84 -2.64
CA ASN A 335 14.68 -10.50 -2.74
C ASN A 335 14.61 -11.84 -2.00
N TYR A 336 14.34 -12.92 -2.72
CA TYR A 336 14.22 -14.25 -2.15
C TYR A 336 14.68 -15.34 -3.11
N VAL A 337 15.10 -16.46 -2.52
CA VAL A 337 15.42 -17.70 -3.22
C VAL A 337 14.74 -18.86 -2.51
N TYR A 338 14.37 -19.88 -3.27
CA TYR A 338 13.91 -21.12 -2.69
C TYR A 338 14.41 -22.32 -3.47
N LYS A 339 14.54 -23.44 -2.76
CA LYS A 339 14.89 -24.73 -3.32
C LYS A 339 13.67 -25.66 -3.20
N LEU A 340 13.30 -26.29 -4.29
CA LEU A 340 12.20 -27.25 -4.36
C LEU A 340 12.69 -28.64 -4.00
N LYS A 341 11.78 -29.47 -3.48
CA LYS A 341 12.06 -30.88 -3.15
C LYS A 341 12.28 -31.72 -4.40
N ASN A 342 11.45 -31.49 -5.43
CA ASN A 342 11.60 -32.08 -6.76
C ASN A 342 11.85 -30.98 -7.79
N PRO A 343 12.40 -31.29 -8.97
CA PRO A 343 12.49 -30.33 -10.06
C PRO A 343 11.10 -29.79 -10.45
N ASP A 344 11.03 -28.53 -10.85
CA ASP A 344 9.82 -27.94 -11.44
C ASP A 344 9.54 -28.52 -12.85
N LYS A 345 8.50 -27.99 -13.51
CA LYS A 345 8.12 -28.40 -14.87
C LYS A 345 9.23 -28.18 -15.91
N ASP A 346 10.13 -27.23 -15.65
CA ASP A 346 11.25 -26.86 -16.51
C ASP A 346 12.56 -27.58 -16.10
N GLY A 347 12.51 -28.44 -15.07
CA GLY A 347 13.64 -29.19 -14.56
C GLY A 347 14.53 -28.42 -13.56
N ASN A 348 14.12 -27.23 -13.11
CA ASN A 348 14.87 -26.44 -12.15
C ASN A 348 14.56 -26.86 -10.71
N LEU A 349 15.61 -26.96 -9.88
CA LEU A 349 15.48 -27.23 -8.44
C LEU A 349 15.47 -25.95 -7.60
N THR A 350 15.86 -24.81 -8.17
CA THR A 350 15.99 -23.56 -7.42
C THR A 350 15.35 -22.41 -8.20
N CYS A 351 14.70 -21.51 -7.47
CA CYS A 351 14.20 -20.25 -7.99
C CYS A 351 14.92 -19.10 -7.29
N CYS A 352 15.33 -18.09 -8.07
CA CYS A 352 15.98 -16.90 -7.56
C CYS A 352 15.25 -15.64 -8.06
N LYS A 353 14.78 -14.80 -7.15
CA LYS A 353 14.14 -13.52 -7.45
C LYS A 353 14.87 -12.39 -6.71
N ILE A 354 15.58 -11.54 -7.45
CA ILE A 354 16.33 -10.40 -6.90
C ILE A 354 15.90 -9.13 -7.62
N ARG A 355 15.34 -8.17 -6.88
CA ARG A 355 14.91 -6.89 -7.45
C ARG A 355 16.11 -6.00 -7.73
N GLY A 356 16.15 -5.47 -8.95
CA GLY A 356 17.13 -4.46 -9.37
C GLY A 356 18.38 -5.03 -10.07
N ILE A 357 18.58 -6.35 -10.03
CA ILE A 357 19.61 -7.06 -10.76
C ILE A 357 18.94 -7.96 -11.79
N THR A 358 19.33 -7.85 -13.06
CA THR A 358 18.86 -8.76 -14.10
C THR A 358 19.60 -10.08 -13.96
N LEU A 359 18.87 -11.18 -13.70
CA LEU A 359 19.43 -12.53 -13.62
C LEU A 359 19.61 -13.12 -15.01
N ASN A 360 20.61 -12.62 -15.75
CA ASN A 360 21.11 -13.30 -16.95
C ASN A 360 21.97 -14.52 -16.54
N TYR A 361 22.36 -15.35 -17.50
CA TYR A 361 23.14 -16.57 -17.22
C TYR A 361 24.42 -16.30 -16.42
N LYS A 362 25.16 -15.23 -16.71
CA LYS A 362 26.39 -14.87 -15.98
C LYS A 362 26.08 -14.48 -14.54
N ASN A 363 25.10 -13.59 -14.36
CA ASN A 363 24.69 -13.09 -13.05
C ASN A 363 24.03 -14.18 -12.21
N SER A 364 23.35 -15.17 -12.80
CA SER A 364 22.75 -16.29 -12.06
C SER A 364 23.79 -17.30 -11.58
N LEU A 365 24.98 -17.36 -12.20
CA LEU A 365 26.11 -18.14 -11.66
C LEU A 365 26.68 -17.49 -10.39
N GLU A 366 26.69 -16.16 -10.32
CA GLU A 366 27.21 -15.40 -9.17
C GLU A 366 26.15 -15.15 -8.08
N LEU A 367 24.88 -15.01 -8.46
CA LEU A 367 23.73 -14.82 -7.58
C LEU A 367 22.76 -15.98 -7.71
N ASN A 368 23.07 -17.03 -6.95
CA ASN A 368 22.30 -18.26 -6.85
C ASN A 368 21.90 -18.55 -5.39
N PHE A 369 21.22 -19.67 -5.20
CA PHE A 369 20.74 -20.14 -3.90
C PHE A 369 21.85 -20.20 -2.83
N GLU A 370 23.00 -20.80 -3.14
CA GLU A 370 24.11 -20.95 -2.18
C GLU A 370 24.70 -19.60 -1.79
N THR A 371 24.92 -18.72 -2.77
CA THR A 371 25.46 -17.39 -2.49
C THR A 371 24.50 -16.52 -1.68
N MET A 372 23.19 -16.67 -1.89
CA MET A 372 22.18 -15.96 -1.11
C MET A 372 22.09 -16.52 0.32
N LYS A 373 22.23 -17.83 0.48
CA LYS A 373 22.35 -18.49 1.78
C LYS A 373 23.55 -17.96 2.56
N ASP A 374 24.72 -17.93 1.94
CA ASP A 374 25.95 -17.42 2.58
C ASP A 374 25.83 -15.94 2.98
N VAL A 375 25.09 -15.15 2.22
CA VAL A 375 24.84 -13.74 2.56
C VAL A 375 23.89 -13.60 3.74
N VAL A 376 22.82 -14.40 3.82
CA VAL A 376 21.88 -14.39 4.96
C VAL A 376 22.49 -14.95 6.24
N GLU A 377 23.33 -15.99 6.12
CA GLU A 377 24.08 -16.56 7.25
C GLU A 377 25.26 -15.66 7.70
N GLY A 378 25.53 -14.57 6.99
CA GLY A 378 26.57 -13.60 7.34
C GLY A 378 28.00 -14.05 7.00
N LYS A 379 28.18 -15.15 6.26
CA LYS A 379 29.48 -15.61 5.75
C LYS A 379 30.02 -14.66 4.68
N THR A 380 29.14 -14.10 3.87
CA THR A 380 29.48 -13.15 2.79
C THR A 380 28.71 -11.84 2.98
N LYS A 381 29.39 -10.70 3.00
CA LYS A 381 28.72 -9.41 3.25
C LYS A 381 28.06 -8.78 2.02
N LYS A 382 28.65 -9.01 0.84
CA LYS A 382 28.22 -8.41 -0.42
C LYS A 382 28.72 -9.24 -1.60
N ILE A 383 27.96 -9.23 -2.67
CA ILE A 383 28.31 -9.86 -3.95
C ILE A 383 28.17 -8.79 -5.01
N THR A 384 29.17 -8.60 -5.86
CA THR A 384 29.10 -7.68 -6.98
C THR A 384 29.02 -8.48 -8.26
N VAL A 385 28.00 -8.19 -9.06
CA VAL A 385 27.85 -8.72 -10.41
C VAL A 385 28.12 -7.63 -11.44
N THR A 386 28.73 -8.02 -12.56
CA THR A 386 29.07 -7.10 -13.66
C THR A 386 28.32 -7.53 -14.93
N ASP A 387 27.40 -6.67 -15.37
CA ASP A 387 26.71 -6.81 -16.65
C ASP A 387 27.46 -6.01 -17.72
N ASP A 388 28.25 -6.72 -18.53
CA ASP A 388 29.11 -6.10 -19.56
C ASP A 388 28.31 -5.44 -20.68
N ASN A 389 27.07 -5.90 -20.91
CA ASN A 389 26.26 -5.53 -22.08
C ASN A 389 24.88 -4.99 -21.69
N LYS A 390 24.81 -4.15 -20.65
CA LYS A 390 23.54 -3.58 -20.22
C LYS A 390 23.01 -2.57 -21.25
N MET A 391 21.93 -2.93 -21.94
CA MET A 391 21.18 -2.02 -22.80
C MET A 391 20.46 -0.98 -21.94
N CYS A 392 20.75 0.30 -22.20
CA CYS A 392 20.19 1.45 -21.49
C CYS A 392 19.62 2.44 -22.51
N PHE A 393 18.47 3.03 -22.18
CA PHE A 393 17.92 4.14 -22.95
C PHE A 393 18.43 5.47 -22.39
N GLU A 394 19.15 6.23 -23.19
CA GLU A 394 19.66 7.54 -22.81
C GLU A 394 18.59 8.61 -23.05
N VAL A 395 17.92 9.05 -21.98
CA VAL A 395 16.76 9.97 -22.05
C VAL A 395 17.07 11.27 -22.81
N LYS A 396 18.31 11.78 -22.72
CA LYS A 396 18.70 13.06 -23.35
C LYS A 396 18.87 12.95 -24.87
N THR A 397 19.40 11.83 -25.35
CA THR A 397 19.74 11.61 -26.76
C THR A 397 18.74 10.70 -27.45
N THR A 398 17.82 10.09 -26.68
CA THR A 398 16.86 9.07 -27.12
C THR A 398 17.51 7.85 -27.78
N ASN A 399 18.80 7.62 -27.52
CA ASN A 399 19.55 6.50 -28.07
C ASN A 399 19.53 5.29 -27.14
N ILE A 400 19.61 4.10 -27.73
CA ILE A 400 19.89 2.87 -27.01
C ILE A 400 21.40 2.68 -27.02
N ILE A 401 22.02 2.67 -25.84
CA ILE A 401 23.45 2.45 -25.67
C ILE A 401 23.68 1.20 -24.84
N THR A 402 24.79 0.53 -25.11
CA THR A 402 25.28 -0.57 -24.27
C THR A 402 26.35 -0.01 -23.35
N ARG A 403 26.25 -0.30 -22.05
CA ARG A 403 27.27 0.07 -21.06
C ARG A 403 27.56 -1.09 -20.12
N VAL A 404 28.77 -1.10 -19.58
CA VAL A 404 29.11 -1.97 -18.44
C VAL A 404 28.44 -1.40 -17.19
N GLU A 405 27.73 -2.24 -16.44
CA GLU A 405 27.07 -1.86 -15.20
C GLU A 405 27.43 -2.85 -14.08
N ASP A 406 28.06 -2.33 -13.03
CA ASP A 406 28.33 -3.07 -11.81
C ASP A 406 27.20 -2.89 -10.79
N LYS A 407 26.69 -3.99 -10.26
CA LYS A 407 25.67 -3.98 -9.20
C LYS A 407 26.12 -4.83 -8.02
N THR A 408 26.16 -4.21 -6.85
CA THR A 408 26.44 -4.90 -5.60
C THR A 408 25.15 -5.29 -4.90
N TYR A 409 24.92 -6.58 -4.79
CA TYR A 409 23.93 -7.17 -3.90
C TYR A 409 24.44 -7.17 -2.45
N LYS A 410 23.58 -6.71 -1.54
CA LYS A 410 23.74 -6.84 -0.08
C LYS A 410 22.35 -6.94 0.55
N ILE A 411 22.26 -7.56 1.71
CA ILE A 411 21.01 -7.55 2.47
C ILE A 411 20.70 -6.12 2.88
N VAL A 412 19.51 -5.67 2.51
CA VAL A 412 18.93 -4.40 2.96
C VAL A 412 17.58 -4.74 3.58
N PHE A 413 17.61 -5.01 4.88
CA PHE A 413 16.43 -5.36 5.65
C PHE A 413 16.20 -4.32 6.75
N ASP A 414 15.30 -3.37 6.48
CA ASP A 414 15.03 -2.25 7.39
C ASP A 414 13.54 -1.99 7.61
N LYS A 415 12.66 -2.83 7.03
CA LYS A 415 11.20 -2.74 7.22
C LYS A 415 10.71 -3.36 8.53
N ARG A 416 11.47 -4.30 9.10
CA ARG A 416 11.21 -4.99 10.38
C ARG A 416 12.54 -5.20 11.11
N VAL A 417 12.45 -5.65 12.35
CA VAL A 417 13.61 -5.93 13.21
C VAL A 417 13.98 -7.41 13.09
N LEU A 418 15.19 -7.71 12.63
CA LEU A 418 15.73 -9.07 12.61
C LEU A 418 16.11 -9.52 14.03
N LYS A 419 15.71 -10.74 14.40
CA LYS A 419 16.10 -11.40 15.66
C LYS A 419 17.12 -12.50 15.37
N ASN A 420 17.77 -13.00 16.43
CA ASN A 420 18.90 -13.93 16.34
C ASN A 420 18.56 -15.29 15.69
N ASP A 421 17.28 -15.64 15.59
CA ASP A 421 16.75 -16.90 15.06
C ASP A 421 16.24 -16.76 13.61
N PHE A 422 16.70 -15.76 12.87
CA PHE A 422 16.22 -15.40 11.52
C PHE A 422 14.76 -14.94 11.45
N LYS A 423 14.01 -14.94 12.57
CA LYS A 423 12.67 -14.37 12.62
C LYS A 423 12.74 -12.85 12.68
N THR A 424 11.64 -12.20 12.31
CA THR A 424 11.55 -10.75 12.30
C THR A 424 10.30 -10.27 13.03
N THR A 425 10.47 -9.23 13.85
CA THR A 425 9.38 -8.62 14.60
C THR A 425 9.09 -7.22 14.06
N PRO A 426 7.85 -6.72 14.15
CA PRO A 426 7.60 -5.34 13.78
C PRO A 426 8.34 -4.38 14.71
N TYR A 427 8.63 -3.17 14.23
CA TYR A 427 9.15 -2.10 15.09
C TYR A 427 8.12 -1.74 16.16
N GLY A 428 8.59 -1.49 17.38
CA GLY A 428 7.71 -1.06 18.48
C GLY A 428 7.19 -2.17 19.39
N MET A 429 7.69 -3.40 19.25
CA MET A 429 7.41 -4.52 20.16
C MET A 429 7.86 -4.23 21.59
#